data_AF-A0A2N2ZA44-F1
#
_entry.id   AF-A0A2N2ZA44-F1
#
_cell.length_a   1.000
_cell.length_b   1.000
_cell.length_c   1.000
_cell.angle_alpha   90.00
_cell.angle_beta   90.00
_cell.angle_gamma   90.00
#
_symmetry.space_group_name_H-M   'P 1'
#
loop_
_entity.id
_entity.type
_entity.pdbx_description
1 polymer ?
#
loop_
_entity_poly.entity_id
_entity_poly.type
_entity_poly.pdbx_seq_one_letter_code
_entity_poly.pdbx_strand_id
1 'polypeptide(L)' 'MRKAVFPGSFDPITIGHFDIVERAVNLFDKIV' A
#
# COMPACT_ATOMS: atom_id res chain seq x y z
N MET A 1 11.47 3.36 12.72
CA MET A 1 10.25 2.63 12.29
C MET A 1 9.32 3.60 11.57
N ARG A 2 9.33 3.59 10.24
CA ARG A 2 8.43 4.38 9.38
C ARG A 2 7.19 3.56 9.05
N LYS A 3 6.01 4.07 9.40
CA LYS A 3 4.72 3.42 9.13
C LYS A 3 3.91 4.25 8.14
N ALA A 4 3.22 3.59 7.23
CA ALA A 4 2.27 4.20 6.30
C ALA A 4 0.89 3.54 6.42
N VAL A 5 -0.14 4.27 5.99
CA VAL A 5 -1.52 3.76 5.90
C VAL A 5 -1.97 3.88 4.45
N PHE A 6 -2.55 2.82 3.89
CA PHE A 6 -3.13 2.79 2.54
C PHE A 6 -4.63 2.51 2.63
N PRO A 7 -5.44 3.54 2.97
CA PRO A 7 -6.87 3.35 3.18
C PRO A 7 -7.63 3.36 1.84
N GLY A 8 -8.67 2.54 1.76
CA GLY A 8 -9.57 2.51 0.61
C GLY A 8 -10.66 1.45 0.78
N SER A 9 -11.76 1.61 0.05
CA SER A 9 -12.79 0.56 -0.03
C SER A 9 -12.27 -0.70 -0.70
N PHE A 10 -11.35 -0.54 -1.68
CA PHE A 10 -10.76 -1.61 -2.48
C PHE A 10 -11.78 -2.63 -2.99
N ASP A 11 -12.94 -2.14 -3.43
CA ASP A 11 -14.05 -2.96 -3.94
C ASP A 11 -14.29 -2.63 -5.43
N PRO A 12 -13.61 -3.29 -6.38
CA PRO A 12 -12.57 -4.31 -6.16
C PRO A 12 -11.16 -3.72 -6.03
N ILE A 13 -10.23 -4.53 -5.51
CA ILE A 13 -8.81 -4.24 -5.62
C ILE A 13 -8.38 -4.40 -7.08
N THR A 14 -7.39 -3.63 -7.52
CA THR A 14 -6.93 -3.58 -8.91
C THR A 14 -5.42 -3.77 -8.96
N ILE A 15 -4.88 -4.06 -10.15
CA ILE A 15 -3.43 -4.13 -10.37
C ILE A 15 -2.75 -2.80 -10.06
N GLY A 16 -3.44 -1.67 -10.25
CA GLY A 16 -2.93 -0.35 -9.86
C GLY A 16 -2.77 -0.18 -8.35
N HIS A 17 -3.70 -0.73 -7.55
CA HIS A 17 -3.55 -0.75 -6.09
C HIS A 17 -2.34 -1.61 -5.67
N PHE A 18 -2.11 -2.73 -6.37
CA PHE A 18 -0.95 -3.60 -6.12
C PHE A 18 0.38 -2.90 -6.43
N ASP A 19 0.49 -2.21 -7.56
CA ASP A 19 1.68 -1.42 -7.92
C ASP A 19 2.04 -0.38 -6.85
N ILE A 20 1.03 0.31 -6.30
CA ILE A 20 1.24 1.29 -5.22
C ILE A 20 1.83 0.62 -3.97
N VAL A 21 1.34 -0.57 -3.60
CA VAL A 21 1.83 -1.33 -2.45
C VAL A 21 3.26 -1.82 -2.68
N GLU A 22 3.59 -2.36 -3.86
CA GLU A 22 4.97 -2.79 -4.21
C GLU A 22 5.98 -1.65 -4.14
N ARG A 23 5.59 -0.44 -4.53
CA ARG A 23 6.46 0.73 -4.42
C ARG A 23 6.61 1.18 -2.98
N ALA A 24 5.54 1.08 -2.17
CA ALA A 24 5.53 1.53 -0.79
C ALA A 24 6.35 0.62 0.15
N VAL A 25 6.42 -0.70 -0.08
CA VAL A 25 7.19 -1.62 0.79
C VAL A 25 8.69 -1.34 0.80
N ASN A 26 9.21 -0.69 -0.24
CA ASN A 26 10.61 -0.26 -0.30
C ASN A 26 10.89 1.05 0.47
N LEU A 27 9.84 1.74 0.94
CA LEU A 27 9.93 3.06 1.56
C LEU A 27 9.57 3.05 3.05
N PHE A 28 8.79 2.06 3.50
CA PHE A 28 8.23 1.97 4.85
C PHE A 28 8.47 0.60 5.47
N ASP A 29 8.76 0.60 6.77
CA ASP A 29 8.96 -0.64 7.55
C ASP A 29 7.64 -1.40 7.77
N LYS A 30 6.49 -0.70 7.71
CA LYS A 30 5.16 -1.28 7.86
C LYS A 30 4.10 -0.45 7.13
N ILE A 31 3.19 -1.12 6.43
CA ILE A 31 2.01 -0.55 5.79
C ILE A 31 0.76 -1.17 6.43
N VAL A 32 -0.30 -0.38 6.62
CA VAL A 32 -1.61 -0.79 7.17
C VAL A 32 -2.72 -0.37 6.22
#